data_AF-A0A397CGI3-F1
#
_entry.id   AF-A0A397CGI3-F1
#
_cell.length_a   1.000
_cell.length_b   1.000
_cell.length_c   1.000
_cell.angle_alpha   90.00
_cell.angle_beta   90.00
_cell.angle_gamma   90.00
#
_symmetry.space_group_name_H-M   'P 1'
#
loop_
_entity.id
_entity.type
_entity.pdbx_description
1 polymer ?
#
loop_
_entity_poly.entity_id
_entity_poly.type
_entity_poly.pdbx_seq_one_letter_code
_entity_poly.pdbx_strand_id
1 'polypeptide(L)'
;MKASVVITLVTSAIAARQSYESLSKTDATALEHELDKWKALYGPIAQANGLLPPVTVDSARINGHTVEELQRFHDTVQDVQEAALANPDAQFSPFNQFALLTN
;
A
#
# COMPACT_ATOMS: atom_id res chain seq x y z
N MET A 1 39.53 -10.30 31.43
CA MET A 1 38.74 -10.10 30.20
C MET A 1 37.43 -9.44 30.59
N LYS A 2 37.12 -8.24 30.09
CA LYS A 2 35.82 -7.59 30.30
C LYS A 2 35.34 -7.12 28.93
N ALA A 3 34.50 -7.92 28.30
CA ALA A 3 33.81 -7.53 27.07
C ALA A 3 32.56 -6.74 27.47
N SER A 4 32.52 -5.46 27.11
CA SER A 4 31.33 -4.63 27.22
C SER A 4 30.46 -4.89 25.99
N VAL A 5 29.24 -5.40 26.21
CA VAL A 5 28.21 -5.52 25.17
C VAL A 5 27.48 -4.17 25.10
N VAL A 6 27.55 -3.52 23.94
CA VAL A 6 26.74 -2.35 23.62
C VAL A 6 25.48 -2.86 22.94
N ILE A 7 24.32 -2.69 23.58
CA ILE A 7 23.01 -2.96 22.97
C ILE A 7 22.57 -1.65 22.30
N THR A 8 22.69 -1.58 20.98
CA THR A 8 22.13 -0.48 20.20
C THR A 8 20.65 -0.76 19.98
N LEU A 9 19.77 -0.05 20.71
CA LEU A 9 18.33 -0.08 20.45
C LEU A 9 18.06 0.72 19.18
N VAL A 10 17.77 0.05 18.08
CA VAL A 10 17.24 0.70 16.88
C VAL A 10 15.75 0.94 17.14
N THR A 11 15.40 2.14 17.56
CA THR A 11 13.99 2.56 17.60
C THR A 11 13.55 2.85 16.17
N SER A 12 12.83 1.92 15.54
CA SER A 12 12.10 2.21 14.31
C SER A 12 10.93 3.15 14.64
N ALA A 13 11.02 4.40 14.19
CA ALA A 13 9.87 5.28 14.18
C ALA A 13 8.89 4.74 13.13
N ILE A 14 7.71 4.29 13.55
CA ILE A 14 6.60 4.00 12.64
C ILE A 14 6.18 5.36 12.07
N ALA A 15 6.40 5.58 10.78
CA ALA A 15 5.86 6.76 10.12
C ALA A 15 4.33 6.70 10.21
N ALA A 16 3.68 7.81 10.57
CA ALA A 16 2.22 7.85 10.54
C ALA A 16 1.76 7.66 9.08
N ARG A 17 0.85 6.69 8.85
CA ARG A 17 0.26 6.47 7.51
C ARG A 17 -0.32 7.78 6.99
N GLN A 18 -0.05 8.07 5.73
CA GLN A 18 -0.56 9.25 5.08
C GLN A 18 -1.89 8.88 4.42
N SER A 19 -2.90 9.73 4.54
CA SER A 19 -4.13 9.51 3.77
C SER A 19 -3.89 9.83 2.30
N TYR A 20 -4.56 9.13 1.40
CA TYR A 20 -4.58 9.46 -0.03
C TYR A 20 -4.91 10.94 -0.26
N GLU A 21 -5.90 11.46 0.48
CA GLU A 21 -6.34 12.87 0.41
C GLU A 21 -5.26 13.89 0.80
N SER A 22 -4.16 13.44 1.42
CA SER A 22 -3.03 14.31 1.79
C SER A 22 -1.93 14.36 0.72
N LEU A 23 -2.03 13.53 -0.31
CA LEU A 23 -1.04 13.48 -1.38
C LEU A 23 -1.02 14.78 -2.20
N SER A 24 0.16 15.09 -2.73
CA SER A 24 0.23 16.11 -3.78
C SER A 24 -0.55 15.66 -5.01
N LYS A 25 -1.00 16.60 -5.84
CA LYS A 25 -1.69 16.27 -7.09
C LYS A 25 -0.88 15.33 -7.99
N THR A 26 0.43 15.51 -8.02
CA THR A 26 1.34 14.66 -8.81
C THR A 26 1.38 13.24 -8.26
N ASP A 27 1.52 13.09 -6.94
CA ASP A 27 1.59 11.77 -6.31
C ASP A 27 0.24 11.03 -6.38
N ALA A 28 -0.87 11.75 -6.21
CA ALA A 28 -2.21 11.19 -6.40
C ALA A 28 -2.41 10.69 -7.84
N THR A 29 -1.96 11.46 -8.85
CA THR A 29 -2.02 11.03 -10.26
C THR A 29 -1.15 9.81 -10.53
N ALA A 30 0.03 9.73 -9.93
CA ALA A 30 0.91 8.57 -10.06
C ALA A 30 0.27 7.31 -9.43
N LEU A 31 -0.32 7.46 -8.24
CA LEU A 31 -1.02 6.38 -7.55
C LEU A 31 -2.23 5.87 -8.35
N GLU A 32 -3.02 6.77 -8.94
CA GLU A 32 -4.14 6.40 -9.82
C GLU A 32 -3.66 5.56 -11.00
N HIS A 33 -2.57 5.95 -11.66
CA HIS A 33 -2.00 5.18 -12.78
C HIS A 33 -1.45 3.81 -12.33
N GLU A 34 -0.85 3.72 -11.15
CA GLU A 34 -0.44 2.44 -10.58
C GLU A 34 -1.64 1.54 -10.25
N LEU A 35 -2.71 2.12 -9.72
CA LEU A 35 -3.96 1.40 -9.44
C LEU A 35 -4.62 0.92 -10.73
N ASP A 36 -4.63 1.70 -11.81
CA ASP A 36 -5.08 1.26 -13.13
C ASP A 36 -4.28 0.04 -13.62
N LYS A 37 -2.95 0.11 -13.50
CA LYS A 37 -2.08 -1.02 -13.85
C LYS A 37 -2.37 -2.24 -12.99
N TRP A 38 -2.60 -2.06 -11.68
CA TRP A 38 -2.97 -3.15 -10.78
C TRP A 38 -4.31 -3.77 -11.20
N LYS A 39 -5.33 -2.95 -11.49
CA LYS A 39 -6.65 -3.43 -11.93
C LYS A 39 -6.55 -4.23 -13.24
N ALA A 40 -5.67 -3.83 -14.15
CA ALA A 40 -5.43 -4.57 -15.40
C ALA A 40 -4.75 -5.93 -15.18
N LEU A 41 -3.74 -6.00 -14.29
CA LEU A 41 -2.92 -7.19 -14.11
C LEU A 41 -3.48 -8.18 -13.07
N TYR A 42 -4.03 -7.66 -11.99
CA TYR A 42 -4.43 -8.43 -10.80
C TYR A 42 -5.91 -8.32 -10.47
N GLY A 43 -6.63 -7.31 -10.98
CA GLY A 43 -8.07 -7.14 -10.74
C GLY A 43 -8.89 -8.40 -11.06
N PRO A 44 -8.75 -9.02 -12.26
CA PRO A 44 -9.47 -10.26 -12.58
C PRO A 44 -9.10 -11.44 -11.67
N ILE A 45 -7.84 -11.54 -11.25
CA ILE A 45 -7.35 -12.60 -10.36
C ILE A 45 -7.95 -12.41 -8.96
N ALA A 46 -7.88 -11.19 -8.42
CA ALA A 46 -8.46 -10.84 -7.14
C ALA A 46 -9.98 -11.08 -7.14
N GLN A 47 -10.67 -10.70 -8.22
CA GLN A 47 -12.10 -10.94 -8.36
C GLN A 47 -12.44 -12.44 -8.36
N ALA A 48 -11.72 -13.24 -9.16
CA ALA A 48 -11.95 -14.69 -9.24
C ALA A 48 -11.73 -15.39 -7.89
N ASN A 49 -10.84 -14.85 -7.05
CA ASN A 49 -10.53 -15.39 -5.74
C ASN A 49 -11.33 -14.76 -4.59
N GLY A 50 -12.25 -13.84 -4.88
CA GLY A 50 -13.06 -13.17 -3.85
C GLY A 50 -12.25 -12.21 -2.95
N LEU A 51 -11.16 -11.64 -3.48
CA LEU A 51 -10.21 -10.77 -2.78
C LEU A 51 -10.42 -9.28 -3.08
N LEU A 52 -11.56 -8.92 -3.66
CA LEU A 52 -11.94 -7.51 -3.81
C LEU A 52 -12.74 -7.06 -2.58
N PRO A 53 -12.48 -5.84 -2.07
CA PRO A 53 -13.31 -5.29 -1.01
C PRO A 53 -14.76 -5.11 -1.50
N PRO A 54 -15.75 -5.13 -0.60
CA PRO A 54 -17.13 -4.81 -0.94
C PRO A 54 -17.20 -3.42 -1.57
N VAL A 55 -17.85 -3.31 -2.73
CA VAL A 55 -18.10 -2.01 -3.37
C VAL A 55 -19.35 -1.40 -2.74
N THR A 56 -19.22 -0.21 -2.16
CA THR A 56 -20.38 0.58 -1.73
C THR A 56 -20.93 1.37 -2.93
N VAL A 57 -22.24 1.37 -3.13
CA VAL A 57 -22.86 1.99 -4.32
C VAL A 57 -22.76 3.53 -4.31
N ASP A 58 -22.55 4.11 -3.14
CA ASP A 58 -22.50 5.56 -2.91
C ASP A 58 -21.07 6.10 -2.75
N SER A 59 -20.03 5.31 -3.09
CA SER A 59 -18.64 5.79 -2.98
C SER A 59 -18.38 6.95 -3.94
N ALA A 60 -17.76 8.01 -3.42
CA ALA A 60 -17.16 9.05 -4.25
C ALA A 60 -16.13 8.43 -5.22
N ARG A 61 -16.07 8.94 -6.46
CA ARG A 61 -15.15 8.45 -7.49
C ARG A 61 -14.27 9.56 -8.02
N ILE A 62 -13.01 9.21 -8.27
CA ILE A 62 -11.99 10.05 -8.89
C ILE A 62 -11.40 9.25 -10.04
N ASN A 63 -11.51 9.78 -11.26
CA ASN A 63 -10.97 9.16 -12.47
C ASN A 63 -11.34 7.66 -12.66
N GLY A 64 -12.52 7.25 -12.20
CA GLY A 64 -13.02 5.88 -12.34
C GLY A 64 -12.74 4.96 -11.13
N HIS A 65 -11.84 5.35 -10.25
CA HIS A 65 -11.58 4.69 -8.97
C HIS A 65 -12.52 5.23 -7.88
N THR A 66 -12.93 4.39 -6.96
CA THR A 66 -13.51 4.85 -5.69
C THR A 66 -12.39 5.45 -4.82
N VAL A 67 -12.73 6.44 -3.99
CA VAL A 67 -11.79 6.99 -3.00
C VAL A 67 -11.26 5.88 -2.07
N GLU A 68 -12.09 4.87 -1.78
CA GLU A 68 -11.72 3.71 -0.98
C GLU A 68 -10.68 2.82 -1.67
N GLU A 69 -10.81 2.55 -2.98
CA GLU A 69 -9.77 1.84 -3.73
C GLU A 69 -8.44 2.59 -3.70
N LEU A 70 -8.47 3.92 -3.86
CA LEU A 70 -7.27 4.76 -3.83
C LEU A 70 -6.60 4.74 -2.47
N GLN A 71 -7.37 4.90 -1.40
CA GLN A 71 -6.84 4.83 -0.03
C GLN A 71 -6.24 3.44 0.26
N ARG A 72 -6.95 2.35 -0.07
CA ARG A 72 -6.49 0.99 0.20
C ARG A 72 -5.21 0.63 -0.57
N PHE A 73 -5.13 1.06 -1.83
CA PHE A 73 -3.93 0.85 -2.62
C PHE A 73 -2.76 1.71 -2.12
N HIS A 74 -3.02 2.97 -1.73
CA HIS A 74 -2.03 3.82 -1.07
C HIS A 74 -1.48 3.18 0.20
N ASP A 75 -2.36 2.66 1.06
CA ASP A 75 -1.98 1.97 2.30
C ASP A 75 -1.06 0.78 2.00
N THR A 76 -1.35 -0.01 0.96
CA THR A 76 -0.49 -1.12 0.52
C THR A 76 0.87 -0.64 0.02
N VAL A 77 0.93 0.49 -0.70
CA VAL A 77 2.20 1.09 -1.13
C VAL A 77 3.04 1.50 0.08
N GLN A 78 2.41 2.11 1.10
CA GLN A 78 3.11 2.46 2.35
C GLN A 78 3.59 1.20 3.10
N ASP A 79 2.78 0.15 3.19
CA ASP A 79 3.16 -1.14 3.78
C ASP A 79 4.37 -1.77 3.09
N VAL A 80 4.41 -1.72 1.76
CA VAL A 80 5.53 -2.21 0.97
C VAL A 80 6.80 -1.41 1.23
N GLN A 81 6.70 -0.08 1.33
CA GLN A 81 7.83 0.80 1.64
C GLN A 81 8.38 0.52 3.04
N GLU A 82 7.51 0.39 4.04
CA GLU A 82 7.89 0.04 5.41
C GLU A 82 8.55 -1.34 5.49
N ALA A 83 7.98 -2.34 4.82
CA ALA A 83 8.53 -3.69 4.80
C ALA A 83 9.89 -3.75 4.11
N ALA A 84 10.07 -3.03 3.01
CA ALA A 84 11.34 -2.94 2.29
C ALA A 84 12.44 -2.26 3.13
N LEU A 85 12.09 -1.20 3.86
CA LEU A 85 13.03 -0.54 4.79
C LEU A 85 13.47 -1.47 5.93
N ALA A 86 12.56 -2.28 6.45
CA ALA A 86 12.84 -3.22 7.54
C ALA A 86 13.59 -4.48 7.06
N ASN A 87 13.47 -4.86 5.78
CA ASN A 87 14.01 -6.10 5.23
C ASN A 87 14.74 -5.83 3.91
N PRO A 88 15.96 -5.27 3.95
CA PRO A 88 16.68 -4.79 2.76
C PRO A 88 17.05 -5.90 1.76
N ASP A 89 17.12 -7.16 2.21
CA ASP A 89 17.43 -8.32 1.36
C ASP A 89 16.17 -8.96 0.72
N ALA A 90 14.99 -8.42 1.00
CA ALA A 90 13.72 -8.91 0.46
C ALA A 90 13.11 -7.93 -0.56
N GLN A 91 12.38 -8.48 -1.51
CA GLN A 91 11.64 -7.69 -2.51
C GLN A 91 10.15 -7.71 -2.19
N PHE A 92 9.58 -6.51 -2.05
CA PHE A 92 8.16 -6.30 -1.82
C PHE A 92 7.56 -5.54 -3.00
N SER A 93 6.27 -5.78 -3.26
CA SER A 93 5.57 -5.14 -4.35
C SER A 93 4.08 -5.02 -4.04
N PRO A 94 3.46 -3.86 -4.34
CA PRO A 94 2.00 -3.70 -4.22
C PRO A 94 1.27 -4.46 -5.34
N PHE A 95 1.98 -4.94 -6.36
CA PHE A 95 1.41 -5.68 -7.48
C PHE A 95 1.21 -7.15 -7.15
N ASN A 96 0.19 -7.43 -6.35
CA ASN A 96 -0.27 -8.77 -5.99
C ASN A 96 -1.80 -8.79 -5.82
N GLN A 97 -2.42 -9.98 -5.78
CA GLN A 97 -3.89 -10.13 -5.72
C GLN A 97 -4.56 -9.60 -4.45
N PHE A 98 -3.80 -9.26 -3.41
CA PHE A 98 -4.32 -8.81 -2.11
C PHE A 98 -4.25 -7.29 -1.92
N ALA A 99 -3.80 -6.52 -2.93
CA ALA A 99 -3.43 -5.11 -2.76
C ALA A 99 -4.56 -4.13 -2.39
N LEU A 100 -5.82 -4.57 -2.44
CA LEU A 100 -6.96 -3.77 -1.97
C LEU A 100 -7.53 -4.28 -0.65
N LEU A 101 -6.98 -5.35 -0.09
CA LEU A 101 -7.34 -5.82 1.24
C LEU A 101 -6.50 -5.04 2.25
N THR A 102 -7.19 -4.45 3.23
CA THR A 102 -6.53 -3.81 4.38
C THR A 102 -6.43 -4.81 5.51
N ASN A 103 -5.36 -4.72 6.30
CA ASN A 103 -5.26 -5.39 7.59
C ASN A 103 -6.16 -4.75 8.65
#